data_AF-A0A929NZJ7-F1
#
_entry.id   AF-A0A929NZJ7-F1
#
_cell.length_a   1.000
_cell.length_b   1.000
_cell.length_c   1.000
_cell.angle_alpha   90.00
_cell.angle_beta   90.00
_cell.angle_gamma   90.00
#
_symmetry.space_group_name_H-M   'P 1'
#
loop_
_entity.id
_entity.type
_entity.pdbx_description
1 polymer ?
#
loop_
_entity_poly.entity_id
_entity_poly.type
_entity_poly.pdbx_seq_one_letter_code
_entity_poly.pdbx_strand_id
1 'polypeptide(L)'
;MKELQAIHYGEVELIPGIKCDGYVLSDGTSALSLRGTAKLLSMYHKPLQNMATKGLPKSLKPFWDKDLNMATKTVIVTAKNSHFKGRKVEVFDTAIIESLIKAYTFAFANDKLRDIQKHIGKRCAMLSASLIRTALESAIKQACGLNPNIQQITQVNYTQVGQTMKDTGLTSSIGNDNLYQERHHQLHHCPIKHSQQQHPQTPR
;
A
#
# COMPACT_ATOMS: atom_id res chain seq x y z
N MET A 1 -12.16 -29.85 -4.54
CA MET A 1 -11.37 -28.64 -4.87
C MET A 1 -10.23 -28.56 -3.87
N LYS A 2 -8.96 -28.52 -4.30
CA LYS A 2 -7.80 -28.51 -3.39
C LYS A 2 -7.75 -27.14 -2.71
N GLU A 3 -7.57 -27.10 -1.38
CA GLU A 3 -7.45 -25.83 -0.65
C GLU A 3 -6.23 -25.07 -1.18
N LEU A 4 -6.40 -23.78 -1.47
CA LEU A 4 -5.35 -22.92 -2.03
C LEU A 4 -4.27 -22.67 -0.97
N GLN A 5 -3.00 -22.90 -1.33
CA GLN A 5 -1.89 -22.84 -0.37
C GLN A 5 -0.85 -21.81 -0.82
N ALA A 6 -0.25 -21.10 0.14
CA ALA A 6 0.95 -20.32 -0.11
C ALA A 6 2.19 -21.22 0.04
N ILE A 7 2.71 -21.68 -1.11
CA ILE A 7 3.78 -22.68 -1.20
C ILE A 7 5.19 -22.06 -1.19
N HIS A 8 5.31 -20.79 -1.62
CA HIS A 8 6.51 -19.99 -1.47
C HIS A 8 6.23 -18.74 -0.65
N TYR A 9 7.27 -18.26 0.03
CA TYR A 9 7.26 -17.03 0.81
C TYR A 9 8.55 -16.26 0.56
N GLY A 10 8.43 -14.95 0.44
CA GLY A 10 9.55 -14.02 0.38
C GLY A 10 9.17 -12.66 0.95
N GLU A 11 10.15 -11.95 1.50
CA GLU A 11 9.98 -10.55 1.87
C GLU A 11 10.18 -9.69 0.63
N VAL A 12 9.17 -8.88 0.30
CA VAL A 12 9.16 -8.00 -0.86
C VAL A 12 9.33 -6.56 -0.40
N GLU A 13 10.32 -5.87 -0.95
CA GLU A 13 10.64 -4.47 -0.64
C GLU A 13 10.70 -3.66 -1.95
N LEU A 14 9.54 -3.15 -2.38
CA LEU A 14 9.42 -2.29 -3.57
C LEU A 14 9.70 -0.81 -3.26
N ILE A 15 9.49 -0.42 -2.01
CA ILE A 15 9.74 0.92 -1.48
C ILE A 15 10.78 0.77 -0.37
N PRO A 16 11.85 1.58 -0.35
CA PRO A 16 12.88 1.48 0.68
C PRO A 16 12.29 1.50 2.09
N GLY A 17 12.66 0.51 2.91
CA GLY A 17 12.21 0.33 4.29
C GLY A 17 10.81 -0.29 4.44
N ILE A 18 10.07 -0.54 3.34
CA ILE A 18 8.71 -1.10 3.39
C ILE A 18 8.71 -2.57 2.98
N LYS A 19 8.79 -3.42 4.00
CA LYS A 19 8.76 -4.88 3.87
C LYS A 19 7.35 -5.44 3.86
N CYS A 20 7.03 -6.21 2.82
CA CYS A 20 5.73 -6.83 2.58
C CYS A 20 5.87 -8.35 2.52
N ASP A 21 4.93 -9.08 3.11
CA ASP A 21 4.89 -10.55 3.00
C ASP A 21 4.38 -10.94 1.61
N GLY A 22 5.27 -11.48 0.77
CA GLY A 22 4.95 -11.99 -0.56
C GLY A 22 4.81 -13.51 -0.57
N TYR A 23 3.88 -13.99 -1.38
CA TYR A 23 3.60 -15.40 -1.56
C TYR A 23 3.44 -15.77 -3.02
N VAL A 24 3.85 -16.99 -3.37
CA VAL A 24 3.38 -17.68 -4.59
C VAL A 24 2.47 -18.81 -4.15
N LEU A 25 1.27 -18.82 -4.72
CA LEU A 25 0.22 -19.76 -4.38
C LEU A 25 0.35 -21.05 -5.20
N SER A 26 -0.32 -22.12 -4.78
CA SER A 26 -0.27 -23.43 -5.42
C SER A 26 -0.84 -23.46 -6.85
N ASP A 27 -1.55 -22.43 -7.27
CA ASP A 27 -2.04 -22.23 -8.63
C ASP A 27 -1.12 -21.34 -9.49
N GLY A 28 0.04 -20.95 -8.97
CA GLY A 28 0.99 -20.05 -9.63
C GLY A 28 0.73 -18.56 -9.41
N THR A 29 -0.35 -18.18 -8.73
CA THR A 29 -0.67 -16.78 -8.47
C THR A 29 0.36 -16.14 -7.53
N SER A 30 0.86 -14.97 -7.90
CA SER A 30 1.66 -14.12 -7.00
C SER A 30 0.74 -13.20 -6.19
N ALA A 31 1.03 -13.06 -4.90
CA ALA A 31 0.18 -12.30 -3.99
C ALA A 31 0.98 -11.64 -2.86
N LEU A 32 0.42 -10.58 -2.28
CA LEU A 32 0.88 -10.01 -1.01
C LEU A 32 -0.14 -10.30 0.09
N SER A 33 0.32 -10.40 1.34
CA SER A 33 -0.60 -10.40 2.48
C SER A 33 -1.46 -9.12 2.50
N LEU A 34 -2.65 -9.20 3.10
CA LEU A 34 -3.50 -8.02 3.32
C LEU A 34 -2.74 -6.91 4.07
N ARG A 35 -1.89 -7.28 5.05
CA ARG A 35 -1.05 -6.32 5.79
C ARG A 35 0.08 -5.76 4.93
N GLY A 36 0.73 -6.59 4.11
CA GLY A 36 1.76 -6.16 3.15
C GLY A 36 1.20 -5.18 2.14
N THR A 37 0.04 -5.49 1.56
CA THR A 37 -0.67 -4.60 0.62
C THR A 37 -1.03 -3.26 1.29
N ALA A 38 -1.54 -3.29 2.52
CA ALA A 38 -1.85 -2.06 3.25
C ALA A 38 -0.60 -1.19 3.51
N LYS A 39 0.53 -1.80 3.88
CA LYS A 39 1.83 -1.11 4.03
C LYS A 39 2.30 -0.51 2.70
N LEU A 40 2.26 -1.29 1.62
CA LEU A 40 2.64 -0.85 0.27
C LEU A 40 1.86 0.40 -0.13
N LEU A 41 0.54 0.41 0.09
CA LEU A 41 -0.35 1.51 -0.29
C LEU A 41 -0.38 2.68 0.70
N SER A 42 0.34 2.64 1.83
CA SER A 42 0.24 3.66 2.89
C SER A 42 -1.17 3.79 3.47
N MET A 43 -1.81 2.68 3.78
CA MET A 43 -3.13 2.69 4.41
C MET A 43 -3.22 1.74 5.59
N TYR A 44 -4.19 2.00 6.45
CA TYR A 44 -4.52 1.05 7.51
C TYR A 44 -5.20 -0.18 6.91
N HIS A 45 -4.92 -1.35 7.47
CA HIS A 45 -5.39 -2.63 6.92
C HIS A 45 -6.92 -2.81 7.01
N LYS A 46 -7.59 -2.22 8.03
CA LYS A 46 -9.07 -2.32 8.16
C LYS A 46 -9.82 -1.68 6.99
N PRO A 47 -9.48 -0.46 6.51
CA PRO A 47 -10.03 0.07 5.27
C PRO A 47 -9.94 -0.89 4.10
N LEU A 48 -8.78 -1.53 3.89
CA LEU A 48 -8.58 -2.48 2.80
C LEU A 48 -9.45 -3.73 2.95
N GLN A 49 -9.53 -4.28 4.16
CA GLN A 49 -10.42 -5.40 4.48
C GLN A 49 -11.91 -5.04 4.27
N ASN A 50 -12.30 -3.82 4.62
CA ASN A 50 -13.65 -3.33 4.39
C ASN A 50 -13.96 -3.21 2.88
N MET A 51 -12.98 -2.90 2.03
CA MET A 51 -13.21 -2.87 0.58
C MET A 51 -13.49 -4.25 0.02
N ALA A 52 -12.80 -5.28 0.53
CA ALA A 52 -13.02 -6.67 0.13
C ALA A 52 -14.41 -7.21 0.56
N THR A 53 -14.96 -6.71 1.67
CA THR A 53 -16.22 -7.21 2.25
C THR A 53 -17.44 -6.34 1.95
N LYS A 54 -17.27 -5.02 1.87
CA LYS A 54 -18.36 -4.04 1.68
C LYS A 54 -18.32 -3.36 0.30
N GLY A 55 -17.29 -3.62 -0.48
CA GLY A 55 -17.09 -3.03 -1.79
C GLY A 55 -16.27 -1.73 -1.77
N LEU A 56 -15.93 -1.28 -2.97
CA LEU A 56 -15.03 -0.15 -3.18
C LEU A 56 -15.68 1.19 -2.84
N PRO A 57 -14.90 2.17 -2.34
CA PRO A 57 -15.36 3.54 -2.19
C PRO A 57 -15.85 4.13 -3.52
N LYS A 58 -16.89 4.96 -3.46
CA LYS A 58 -17.46 5.64 -4.66
C LYS A 58 -16.42 6.43 -5.45
N SER A 59 -15.39 6.97 -4.79
CA SER A 59 -14.30 7.71 -5.44
C SER A 59 -13.36 6.83 -6.28
N LEU A 60 -13.27 5.52 -5.99
CA LEU A 60 -12.41 4.58 -6.72
C LEU A 60 -13.17 3.81 -7.78
N LYS A 61 -14.48 3.58 -7.58
CA LYS A 61 -15.32 2.75 -8.45
C LYS A 61 -15.23 3.09 -9.95
N PRO A 62 -15.15 4.37 -10.39
CA PRO A 62 -15.02 4.69 -11.82
C PRO A 62 -13.71 4.21 -12.45
N PHE A 63 -12.67 3.98 -11.64
CA PHE A 63 -11.32 3.63 -12.08
C PHE A 63 -10.94 2.18 -11.75
N TRP A 64 -11.90 1.41 -11.25
CA TRP A 64 -11.73 0.00 -10.94
C TRP A 64 -11.97 -0.85 -12.19
N ASP A 65 -11.20 -1.92 -12.32
CA ASP A 65 -11.43 -2.93 -13.34
C ASP A 65 -12.73 -3.71 -13.06
N LYS A 66 -13.72 -3.57 -13.95
CA LYS A 66 -15.07 -4.12 -13.77
C LYS A 66 -15.09 -5.65 -13.72
N ASP A 67 -14.08 -6.29 -14.28
CA ASP A 67 -14.00 -7.75 -14.35
C ASP A 67 -13.31 -8.35 -13.10
N LEU A 68 -12.74 -7.49 -12.23
CA LEU A 68 -12.07 -7.92 -11.00
C LEU A 68 -12.98 -7.92 -9.78
N ASN A 69 -12.97 -9.04 -9.06
CA ASN A 69 -13.58 -9.17 -7.75
C ASN A 69 -12.58 -8.80 -6.64
N MET A 70 -12.90 -7.76 -5.87
CA MET A 70 -12.08 -7.23 -4.77
C MET A 70 -11.97 -8.17 -3.54
N ALA A 71 -12.64 -9.32 -3.54
CA ALA A 71 -12.60 -10.26 -2.41
C ALA A 71 -11.18 -10.77 -2.11
N THR A 72 -10.85 -10.85 -0.81
CA THR A 72 -9.60 -11.48 -0.35
C THR A 72 -9.65 -12.99 -0.54
N LYS A 73 -8.51 -13.59 -0.89
CA LYS A 73 -8.33 -15.03 -0.83
C LYS A 73 -7.77 -15.38 0.55
N THR A 74 -8.37 -16.34 1.24
CA THR A 74 -7.79 -16.92 2.46
C THR A 74 -7.03 -18.18 2.07
N VAL A 75 -5.73 -18.22 2.40
CA VAL A 75 -4.85 -19.34 2.05
C VAL A 75 -4.12 -19.86 3.27
N ILE A 76 -3.86 -21.16 3.31
CA ILE A 76 -2.99 -21.76 4.33
C ILE A 76 -1.53 -21.65 3.90
N VAL A 77 -0.66 -21.17 4.78
CA VAL A 77 0.77 -21.03 4.48
C VAL A 77 1.49 -22.35 4.72
N THR A 78 2.05 -22.93 3.66
CA THR A 78 2.85 -24.17 3.75
C THR A 78 4.34 -23.94 3.48
N ALA A 79 4.71 -22.76 2.97
CA ALA A 79 6.08 -22.31 2.80
C ALA A 79 6.91 -22.47 4.10
N LYS A 80 7.99 -23.26 4.03
CA LYS A 80 8.79 -23.65 5.20
C LYS A 80 9.53 -22.48 5.85
N ASN A 81 9.92 -21.49 5.06
CA ASN A 81 10.68 -20.31 5.48
C ASN A 81 9.80 -19.16 5.99
N SER A 82 8.48 -19.34 6.09
CA SER A 82 7.57 -18.30 6.56
C SER A 82 7.31 -18.40 8.07
N HIS A 83 7.37 -17.27 8.77
CA HIS A 83 6.91 -17.17 10.17
C HIS A 83 5.40 -17.43 10.34
N PHE A 84 4.65 -17.42 9.23
CA PHE A 84 3.22 -17.70 9.21
C PHE A 84 2.87 -19.16 8.85
N LYS A 85 3.87 -20.05 8.73
CA LYS A 85 3.65 -21.46 8.39
C LYS A 85 2.58 -22.10 9.28
N GLY A 86 1.65 -22.82 8.65
CA GLY A 86 0.51 -23.47 9.30
C GLY A 86 -0.66 -22.54 9.63
N ARG A 87 -0.55 -21.24 9.37
CA ARG A 87 -1.61 -20.25 9.62
C ARG A 87 -2.35 -19.93 8.34
N LYS A 88 -3.61 -19.52 8.50
CA LYS A 88 -4.40 -18.91 7.42
C LYS A 88 -4.08 -17.42 7.33
N VAL A 89 -3.85 -16.94 6.11
CA VAL A 89 -3.59 -15.52 5.81
C VAL A 89 -4.51 -15.05 4.70
N GLU A 90 -4.98 -13.81 4.81
CA GLU A 90 -5.67 -13.13 3.72
C GLU A 90 -4.65 -12.52 2.77
N VAL A 91 -4.84 -12.74 1.47
CA VAL A 91 -3.95 -12.25 0.42
C VAL A 91 -4.73 -11.52 -0.68
N PHE A 92 -4.05 -10.56 -1.31
CA PHE A 92 -4.45 -9.95 -2.56
C PHE A 92 -3.47 -10.38 -3.64
N ASP A 93 -3.99 -10.88 -4.76
CA ASP A 93 -3.16 -11.21 -5.91
C ASP A 93 -2.68 -9.95 -6.65
N THR A 94 -1.73 -10.14 -7.55
CA THR A 94 -1.12 -9.06 -8.32
C THR A 94 -2.16 -8.25 -9.10
N ALA A 95 -3.20 -8.87 -9.66
CA ALA A 95 -4.23 -8.16 -10.42
C ALA A 95 -5.01 -7.19 -9.53
N ILE A 96 -5.39 -7.61 -8.32
CA ILE A 96 -6.05 -6.74 -7.35
C ILE A 96 -5.12 -5.63 -6.88
N ILE A 97 -3.86 -5.93 -6.59
CA ILE A 97 -2.87 -4.92 -6.16
C ILE A 97 -2.66 -3.87 -7.26
N GLU A 98 -2.49 -4.29 -8.50
CA GLU A 98 -2.36 -3.40 -9.66
C GLU A 98 -3.61 -2.53 -9.84
N SER A 99 -4.80 -3.12 -9.75
CA SER A 99 -6.07 -2.40 -9.88
C SER A 99 -6.24 -1.36 -8.76
N LEU A 100 -5.82 -1.66 -7.53
CA LEU A 100 -5.79 -0.69 -6.44
C LEU A 100 -4.84 0.48 -6.73
N ILE A 101 -3.62 0.19 -7.19
CA ILE A 101 -2.63 1.21 -7.57
C ILE A 101 -3.21 2.11 -8.66
N LYS A 102 -3.78 1.53 -9.72
CA LYS A 102 -4.42 2.27 -10.82
C LYS A 102 -5.58 3.12 -10.32
N ALA A 103 -6.52 2.53 -9.57
CA ALA A 103 -7.72 3.23 -9.12
C ALA A 103 -7.38 4.43 -8.22
N TYR A 104 -6.44 4.27 -7.28
CA TYR A 104 -5.98 5.39 -6.45
C TYR A 104 -5.20 6.44 -7.23
N THR A 105 -4.38 6.04 -8.21
CA THR A 105 -3.65 6.97 -9.07
C THR A 105 -4.60 7.83 -9.90
N PHE A 106 -5.59 7.21 -10.57
CA PHE A 106 -6.57 7.96 -11.37
C PHE A 106 -7.52 8.78 -10.50
N ALA A 107 -7.98 8.25 -9.37
CA ALA A 107 -8.80 9.04 -8.45
C ALA A 107 -8.06 10.26 -7.91
N PHE A 108 -6.75 10.17 -7.71
CA PHE A 108 -5.90 11.31 -7.35
C PHE A 108 -5.78 12.32 -8.49
N ALA A 109 -5.45 11.86 -9.70
CA ALA A 109 -5.33 12.72 -10.88
C ALA A 109 -6.63 13.44 -11.27
N ASN A 110 -7.78 12.93 -10.82
CA ASN A 110 -9.11 13.51 -11.08
C ASN A 110 -9.72 14.22 -9.85
N ASP A 111 -8.92 14.52 -8.82
CA ASP A 111 -9.34 15.19 -7.58
C ASP A 111 -10.56 14.54 -6.89
N LYS A 112 -10.71 13.21 -7.03
CA LYS A 112 -11.81 12.43 -6.43
C LYS A 112 -11.49 11.93 -5.03
N LEU A 113 -10.22 12.01 -4.60
CA LEU A 113 -9.81 11.58 -3.26
C LEU A 113 -10.05 12.67 -2.21
N ARG A 114 -10.53 12.26 -1.04
CA ARG A 114 -10.57 13.11 0.15
C ARG A 114 -9.15 13.49 0.57
N ASP A 115 -8.98 14.59 1.30
CA ASP A 115 -7.66 15.05 1.74
C ASP A 115 -6.87 13.99 2.50
N ILE A 116 -7.55 13.26 3.39
CA ILE A 116 -6.97 12.14 4.15
C ILE A 116 -6.59 10.91 3.29
N GLN A 117 -6.91 10.90 2.00
CA GLN A 117 -6.58 9.85 1.04
C GLN A 117 -5.59 10.31 -0.04
N LYS A 118 -5.35 11.63 -0.18
CA LYS A 118 -4.46 12.16 -1.22
C LYS A 118 -3.04 11.59 -1.12
N HIS A 119 -2.55 11.29 0.07
CA HIS A 119 -1.23 10.66 0.24
C HIS A 119 -1.16 9.23 -0.33
N ILE A 120 -2.26 8.47 -0.27
CA ILE A 120 -2.38 7.14 -0.91
C ILE A 120 -2.27 7.29 -2.42
N GLY A 121 -3.01 8.25 -2.98
CA GLY A 121 -2.97 8.59 -4.40
C GLY A 121 -1.57 8.97 -4.88
N LYS A 122 -0.90 9.89 -4.18
CA LYS A 122 0.50 10.27 -4.44
C LYS A 122 1.43 9.07 -4.41
N ARG A 123 1.33 8.21 -3.38
CA ARG A 123 2.15 7.00 -3.28
C ARG A 123 1.89 6.04 -4.44
N CYS A 124 0.63 5.84 -4.83
CA CYS A 124 0.29 4.95 -5.94
C CYS A 124 0.83 5.48 -7.28
N ALA A 125 0.78 6.80 -7.50
CA ALA A 125 1.39 7.42 -8.69
C ALA A 125 2.90 7.18 -8.75
N MET A 126 3.60 7.39 -7.62
CA MET A 126 5.05 7.12 -7.51
C MET A 126 5.38 5.64 -7.76
N LEU A 127 4.63 4.73 -7.13
CA LEU A 127 4.81 3.30 -7.25
C LEU A 127 4.52 2.81 -8.68
N SER A 128 3.48 3.34 -9.33
CA SER A 128 3.17 3.03 -10.72
C SER A 128 4.31 3.45 -11.65
N ALA A 129 4.82 4.67 -11.51
CA ALA A 129 5.91 5.17 -12.33
C ALA A 129 7.21 4.38 -12.11
N SER A 130 7.54 4.02 -10.86
CA SER A 130 8.73 3.25 -10.54
C SER A 130 8.65 1.82 -11.09
N LEU A 131 7.51 1.15 -10.97
CA LEU A 131 7.29 -0.19 -11.49
C LEU A 131 7.35 -0.24 -13.02
N ILE A 132 6.75 0.74 -13.72
CA ILE A 132 6.84 0.85 -15.18
C ILE A 132 8.31 0.98 -15.61
N ARG A 133 9.06 1.88 -14.96
CA ARG A 133 10.48 2.07 -15.26
C ARG A 133 11.30 0.82 -14.97
N THR A 134 11.05 0.14 -13.85
CA THR A 134 11.71 -1.12 -13.53
C THR A 134 11.45 -2.18 -14.58
N ALA A 135 10.19 -2.37 -15.00
CA ALA A 135 9.84 -3.38 -15.99
C ALA A 135 10.57 -3.14 -17.31
N LEU A 136 10.57 -1.89 -17.80
CA LEU A 136 11.28 -1.49 -19.02
C LEU A 136 12.80 -1.72 -18.89
N GLU A 137 13.42 -1.22 -17.82
CA GLU A 137 14.85 -1.34 -17.59
C GLU A 137 15.30 -2.80 -17.46
N SER A 138 14.48 -3.61 -16.77
CA SER A 138 14.77 -5.03 -16.54
C SER A 138 14.67 -5.83 -17.84
N ALA A 139 13.63 -5.58 -18.65
CA ALA A 139 13.48 -6.22 -19.95
C ALA A 139 14.66 -5.91 -20.88
N ILE A 140 15.10 -4.65 -20.93
CA ILE A 140 16.28 -4.23 -21.72
C ILE A 140 17.54 -4.94 -21.22
N LYS A 141 17.80 -4.92 -19.90
CA LYS A 141 18.97 -5.58 -19.30
C LYS A 141 18.99 -7.08 -19.58
N GLN A 142 17.85 -7.75 -19.45
CA GLN A 142 17.72 -9.18 -19.75
C GLN A 142 17.96 -9.47 -21.24
N ALA A 143 17.43 -8.65 -22.16
CA ALA A 143 17.70 -8.79 -23.59
C ALA A 143 19.20 -8.63 -23.92
N CYS A 144 19.93 -7.85 -23.12
CA CYS A 144 21.39 -7.71 -23.20
C CYS A 144 22.17 -8.81 -22.44
N GLY A 145 21.51 -9.86 -21.95
CA GLY A 145 22.17 -10.97 -21.23
C GLY A 145 22.54 -10.66 -19.78
N LEU A 146 22.03 -9.57 -19.20
CA LEU A 146 22.25 -9.22 -17.79
C LEU A 146 21.15 -9.84 -16.90
N ASN A 147 21.47 -10.04 -15.62
CA ASN A 147 20.53 -10.52 -14.61
C ASN A 147 20.16 -9.39 -13.61
N PRO A 148 19.17 -8.53 -13.94
CA PRO A 148 18.85 -7.37 -13.11
C PRO A 148 18.22 -7.76 -11.77
N ASN A 149 18.65 -7.10 -10.69
CA ASN A 149 17.95 -7.15 -9.41
C ASN A 149 16.72 -6.22 -9.44
N ILE A 150 15.54 -6.81 -9.69
CA ILE A 150 14.27 -6.10 -9.86
C ILE A 150 13.89 -5.25 -8.64
N GLN A 151 14.10 -5.76 -7.42
CA GLN A 151 13.73 -5.02 -6.21
C GLN A 151 14.64 -3.81 -6.00
N GLN A 152 15.96 -3.98 -6.17
CA GLN A 152 16.92 -2.89 -6.06
C GLN A 152 16.65 -1.79 -7.11
N ILE A 153 16.39 -2.19 -8.36
CA ILE A 153 16.04 -1.24 -9.43
C ILE A 153 14.75 -0.48 -9.07
N THR A 154 13.74 -1.17 -8.55
CA THR A 154 12.48 -0.53 -8.14
C THR A 154 12.67 0.48 -7.01
N GLN A 155 13.48 0.17 -6.01
CA GLN A 155 13.78 1.07 -4.90
C GLN A 155 14.51 2.34 -5.35
N VAL A 156 15.49 2.19 -6.25
CA VAL A 156 16.19 3.33 -6.87
C VAL A 156 15.21 4.17 -7.67
N ASN A 157 14.41 3.55 -8.54
CA ASN A 157 13.43 4.24 -9.37
C ASN A 157 12.37 4.96 -8.54
N TYR A 158 11.88 4.36 -7.46
CA TYR A 158 10.92 4.99 -6.55
C TYR A 158 11.49 6.25 -5.89
N THR A 159 12.75 6.19 -5.44
CA THR A 159 13.45 7.35 -4.85
C THR A 159 13.63 8.47 -5.88
N GLN A 160 14.03 8.13 -7.11
CA GLN A 160 14.20 9.09 -8.19
C GLN A 160 12.90 9.76 -8.61
N VAL A 161 11.83 8.98 -8.82
CA VAL A 161 10.49 9.52 -9.14
C VAL A 161 10.06 10.50 -8.05
N GLY A 162 10.30 10.14 -6.80
CA GLY A 162 10.01 11.03 -5.69
C GLY A 162 10.78 12.35 -5.73
N GLN A 163 12.08 12.30 -6.03
CA GLN A 163 12.89 13.50 -6.20
C GLN A 163 12.36 14.38 -7.35
N THR A 164 12.02 13.78 -8.49
CA THR A 164 11.42 14.50 -9.63
C THR A 164 10.10 15.18 -9.25
N MET A 165 9.24 14.53 -8.46
CA MET A 165 8.00 15.16 -7.98
C MET A 165 8.30 16.39 -7.10
N LYS A 166 9.27 16.28 -6.18
CA LYS A 166 9.71 17.44 -5.37
C LYS A 166 10.22 18.59 -6.23
N ASP A 167 11.11 18.29 -7.17
CA ASP A 167 11.77 19.29 -8.02
C ASP A 167 10.78 20.04 -8.93
N THR A 168 9.68 19.38 -9.31
CA THR A 168 8.61 19.95 -10.14
C THR A 168 7.55 20.72 -9.34
N GLY A 169 7.76 20.92 -8.04
CA GLY A 169 6.82 21.64 -7.17
C GLY A 169 5.59 20.82 -6.76
N LEU A 170 5.49 19.55 -7.18
CA LEU A 170 4.54 18.58 -6.64
C LEU A 170 5.04 18.19 -5.25
N THR A 171 4.67 18.97 -4.23
CA THR A 171 5.02 18.68 -2.82
C THR A 171 4.46 17.32 -2.40
N SER A 172 5.26 16.29 -2.56
CA SER A 172 5.08 14.96 -1.99
C SER A 172 5.72 14.95 -0.62
N SER A 173 5.04 14.38 0.37
CA SER A 173 5.59 14.06 1.68
C SER A 173 6.61 12.92 1.57
N ILE A 174 7.70 13.13 0.83
CA ILE A 174 8.82 12.19 0.78
C ILE A 174 9.71 12.56 1.95
N GLY A 175 9.57 11.80 3.03
CA GLY A 175 10.40 11.93 4.23
C GLY A 175 9.69 11.52 5.51
N ASN A 176 8.36 11.73 5.62
CA ASN A 176 7.61 11.39 6.83
C ASN A 176 6.61 10.25 6.57
N ASP A 177 7.12 9.09 6.14
CA ASP A 177 6.32 7.85 6.21
C ASP A 177 6.04 7.43 7.68
N ASN A 178 6.63 8.14 8.65
CA ASN A 178 6.26 8.13 10.06
C ASN A 178 4.94 8.87 10.37
N LEU A 179 4.27 9.52 9.41
CA LEU A 179 3.00 10.23 9.67
C LEU A 179 1.88 9.33 10.23
N TYR A 180 1.99 8.01 10.07
CA TYR A 180 1.11 7.05 10.71
C TYR A 180 1.51 6.69 12.15
N GLN A 181 2.80 6.70 12.50
CA GLN A 181 3.27 6.49 13.87
C GLN A 181 3.15 7.78 14.70
N GLU A 182 3.50 8.94 14.13
CA GLU A 182 3.48 10.23 14.83
C GLU A 182 2.07 10.74 15.11
N ARG A 183 1.11 10.58 14.19
CA ARG A 183 -0.29 10.99 14.45
C ARG A 183 -0.98 10.14 15.51
N HIS A 184 -0.62 8.86 15.65
CA HIS A 184 -1.15 8.03 16.73
C HIS A 184 -0.54 8.36 18.09
N HIS A 185 0.76 8.72 18.17
CA HIS A 185 1.34 9.20 19.43
C HIS A 185 0.76 10.54 19.89
N GLN A 186 0.42 11.46 18.96
CA GLN A 186 -0.19 12.74 19.32
C GLN A 186 -1.67 12.61 19.77
N LEU A 187 -2.43 11.65 19.23
CA LEU A 187 -3.83 11.43 19.64
C LEU A 187 -3.97 10.81 21.04
N HIS A 188 -2.93 10.16 21.57
CA HIS A 188 -2.91 9.60 22.93
C HIS A 188 -2.32 10.56 23.99
N HIS A 189 -1.92 11.77 23.60
CA HIS A 189 -1.39 12.80 24.50
C HIS A 189 -2.19 14.11 24.51
N CYS A 190 -3.45 14.09 24.07
CA CYS A 190 -4.34 15.22 24.30
C CYS A 190 -4.65 15.31 25.80
N PRO A 191 -4.16 16.33 26.55
CA PRO A 191 -4.60 16.53 27.92
C PRO A 191 -6.02 17.04 27.83
N ILE A 192 -6.97 16.27 28.39
CA ILE A 192 -8.33 16.75 28.63
C ILE A 192 -8.18 17.97 29.55
N LYS A 193 -8.25 19.18 28.98
CA LYS A 193 -8.41 20.40 29.78
C LYS A 193 -9.83 20.36 30.34
N HIS A 194 -9.98 19.92 31.58
CA HIS A 194 -11.16 20.22 32.37
C HIS A 194 -11.26 21.74 32.51
N SER A 195 -12.18 22.35 31.76
CA SER A 195 -12.61 23.73 31.99
C SER A 195 -13.36 23.79 33.31
N GLN A 196 -12.68 24.16 34.39
CA GLN A 196 -13.35 24.67 35.59
C GLN A 196 -13.94 26.04 35.25
N GLN A 197 -15.27 26.13 35.27
CA GLN A 197 -16.02 27.38 35.26
C GLN A 197 -15.72 28.15 36.55
N GLN A 198 -15.13 29.33 36.43
CA GLN A 198 -15.13 30.33 37.51
C GLN A 198 -16.37 31.21 37.32
N HIS A 199 -17.28 31.17 38.30
CA HIS A 199 -18.37 32.15 38.41
C HIS A 199 -17.81 33.51 38.84
N PRO A 200 -18.31 34.63 38.26
CA PRO A 200 -17.89 35.97 38.68
C PRO A 200 -18.56 36.36 40.00
N GLN A 201 -17.76 36.85 40.95
CA GLN A 201 -18.27 37.54 42.14
C GLN A 201 -18.55 39.01 41.81
N THR A 202 -19.78 39.45 42.09
CA THR A 202 -20.26 40.83 41.97
C THR A 202 -19.73 41.68 43.13
N PRO A 203 -19.33 42.95 42.90
CA PRO A 203 -18.86 43.82 43.97
C PRO A 203 -20.00 44.49 44.73
N ARG A 204 -19.81 44.71 46.03
CA ARG A 204 -20.45 45.77 46.83
C ARG A 204 -19.35 46.58 47.48
#